data_AF-A0A918NVU3-F1
#
_entry.id   AF-A0A918NVU3-F1
#
_cell.length_a   1.000
_cell.length_b   1.000
_cell.length_c   1.000
_cell.angle_alpha   90.00
_cell.angle_beta   90.00
_cell.angle_gamma   90.00
#
_symmetry.space_group_name_H-M   'P 1'
#
loop_
_entity.id
_entity.type
_entity.pdbx_description
1 polymer ?
#
loop_
_entity_poly.entity_id
_entity_poly.type
_entity_poly.pdbx_seq_one_letter_code
_entity_poly.pdbx_strand_id
1 'polypeptide(L)'
;MRDEPVFAGIQLCLSERVATDRWAVIGPSEGFVIGAVDISSEQTLERIELCGHPRASDPAQEPSGPAFAELDPVTVSEVLADLTELVTR
;
A
#
# COMPACT_ATOMS: atom_id res chain seq x y z
N MET A 1 4.54 5.02 7.13
CA MET A 1 4.00 5.51 8.42
C MET A 1 2.55 5.07 8.37
N ARG A 2 2.05 4.30 9.33
CA ARG A 2 0.64 3.89 9.30
C ARG A 2 -0.20 5.16 9.49
N ASP A 3 -1.10 5.45 8.55
CA ASP A 3 -2.06 6.55 8.73
C ASP A 3 -2.90 6.26 10.00
N GLU A 4 -3.23 7.32 10.72
CA GLU A 4 -4.11 7.24 11.89
C GLU A 4 -5.48 6.67 11.44
N PRO A 5 -6.06 5.66 12.11
CA PRO A 5 -7.22 4.95 11.59
C PRO A 5 -8.37 5.90 11.23
N VAL A 6 -8.62 6.04 9.93
CA VAL A 6 -9.65 6.94 9.41
C VAL A 6 -10.95 6.16 9.48
N PHE A 7 -11.66 6.32 10.59
CA PHE A 7 -13.01 5.84 10.84
C PHE A 7 -13.12 4.37 11.30
N ALA A 8 -13.71 4.17 12.50
CA ALA A 8 -14.22 2.89 13.00
C ALA A 8 -13.28 1.66 12.96
N GLY A 9 -11.96 1.86 12.98
CA GLY A 9 -10.98 0.76 12.92
C GLY A 9 -10.63 0.33 11.50
N ILE A 10 -10.97 1.10 10.48
CA ILE A 10 -10.57 0.86 9.09
C ILE A 10 -9.36 1.76 8.76
N GLN A 11 -8.32 1.15 8.20
CA GLN A 11 -7.18 1.85 7.62
C GLN A 11 -7.26 1.72 6.09
N LEU A 12 -7.52 2.83 5.41
CA LEU A 12 -7.75 2.82 3.95
C LEU A 12 -6.56 2.33 3.13
N CYS A 13 -5.34 2.57 3.61
CA CYS A 13 -4.13 2.13 2.94
C CYS A 13 -2.96 1.91 3.91
N LEU A 14 -2.04 1.04 3.51
CA LEU A 14 -0.72 0.91 4.10
C LEU A 14 0.29 1.66 3.24
N SER A 15 1.25 2.34 3.87
CA SER A 15 2.33 3.02 3.15
C SER A 15 3.70 2.74 3.74
N GLU A 16 4.63 2.41 2.85
CA GLU A 16 6.03 2.13 3.16
C GLU A 16 6.96 2.98 2.29
N ARG A 17 8.04 3.50 2.88
CA ARG A 17 9.00 4.32 2.14
C ARG A 17 10.01 3.43 1.45
N VAL A 18 10.04 3.46 0.13
CA VAL A 18 10.92 2.62 -0.70
C VAL A 18 12.14 3.37 -1.23
N ALA A 19 12.09 4.71 -1.30
CA ALA A 19 13.24 5.56 -1.58
C ALA A 19 13.03 6.98 -1.02
N THR A 20 14.03 7.86 -1.20
CA THR A 20 13.90 9.29 -0.86
C THR A 20 12.70 9.88 -1.62
N ASP A 21 11.75 10.45 -0.89
CA ASP A 21 10.50 11.02 -1.44
C ASP A 21 9.70 10.04 -2.31
N ARG A 22 9.75 8.75 -1.97
CA ARG A 22 9.00 7.68 -2.65
C ARG A 22 8.38 6.72 -1.65
N TRP A 23 7.07 6.54 -1.76
CA TRP A 23 6.29 5.67 -0.91
C TRP A 23 5.53 4.67 -1.78
N ALA A 24 5.63 3.39 -1.46
CA ALA A 24 4.69 2.38 -1.92
C ALA A 24 3.42 2.49 -1.06
N VAL A 25 2.28 2.64 -1.72
CA VAL A 25 0.96 2.69 -1.09
C VAL A 25 0.16 1.49 -1.57
N ILE A 26 -0.33 0.70 -0.62
CA ILE A 26 -1.11 -0.51 -0.85
C ILE A 26 -2.53 -0.25 -0.31
N GLY A 27 -3.52 -0.40 -1.19
CA GLY A 27 -4.93 -0.18 -0.87
C GLY A 27 -5.79 -1.38 -1.27
N PRO A 28 -6.46 -2.05 -0.33
CA PRO A 28 -7.53 -3.00 -0.63
C PRO A 28 -8.83 -2.25 -0.91
N SER A 29 -9.76 -2.91 -1.59
CA SER A 29 -11.04 -2.30 -2.04
C SER A 29 -11.90 -1.73 -0.90
N GLU A 30 -11.83 -2.34 0.29
CA GLU A 30 -12.64 -1.95 1.46
C GLU A 30 -11.80 -1.36 2.61
N GLY A 31 -10.50 -1.16 2.40
CA GLY A 31 -9.57 -0.83 3.48
C GLY A 31 -9.18 -2.03 4.35
N PHE A 32 -8.12 -1.87 5.12
CA PHE A 32 -7.66 -2.85 6.10
C PHE A 32 -8.48 -2.71 7.38
N VAL A 33 -9.13 -3.79 7.81
CA VAL A 33 -9.78 -3.82 9.13
C VAL A 33 -8.71 -4.03 10.19
N ILE A 34 -8.50 -3.03 11.05
CA ILE A 34 -7.50 -3.03 12.11
C ILE A 34 -8.17 -3.32 13.45
N GLY A 35 -7.65 -4.28 14.20
CA GLY A 35 -8.08 -4.58 15.57
C GLY A 35 -9.20 -5.62 15.69
N ALA A 36 -9.66 -6.21 14.58
CA ALA A 36 -10.53 -7.38 14.60
C ALA A 36 -9.69 -8.66 14.46
N VAL A 37 -9.45 -9.35 15.57
CA VAL A 37 -8.59 -10.55 15.63
C VAL A 37 -9.27 -11.79 14.98
N ASP A 38 -10.59 -11.73 14.77
CA ASP A 38 -11.42 -12.89 14.39
C ASP A 38 -12.09 -12.73 13.01
N ILE A 39 -11.74 -11.69 12.24
CA ILE A 39 -12.23 -11.49 10.87
C ILE A 39 -11.10 -11.87 9.92
N SER A 40 -10.93 -13.17 9.68
CA SER A 40 -10.06 -13.65 8.59
C SER A 40 -10.84 -13.64 7.28
N SER A 41 -11.13 -12.46 6.74
CA SER A 41 -11.57 -12.35 5.35
C SER A 41 -10.34 -12.16 4.48
N GLU A 42 -10.13 -13.03 3.50
CA GLU A 42 -9.22 -12.74 2.39
C GLU A 42 -9.56 -11.35 1.84
N GLN A 43 -8.58 -10.43 1.83
CA GLN A 43 -8.78 -9.07 1.34
C GLN A 43 -8.19 -8.96 -0.06
N THR A 44 -8.99 -8.46 -1.01
CA THR A 44 -8.49 -8.21 -2.37
C THR A 44 -7.73 -6.90 -2.40
N LEU A 45 -6.45 -6.97 -2.80
CA LEU A 45 -5.65 -5.79 -3.13
C LEU A 45 -6.19 -5.20 -4.43
N GLU A 46 -6.59 -3.93 -4.41
CA GLU A 46 -7.11 -3.25 -5.59
C GLU A 46 -6.02 -2.44 -6.28
N ARG A 47 -5.12 -1.81 -5.50
CA ARG A 47 -4.04 -1.01 -6.06
C ARG A 47 -2.74 -1.13 -5.29
N ILE A 48 -1.65 -0.96 -6.04
CA ILE A 48 -0.30 -0.77 -5.54
C ILE A 48 0.30 0.38 -6.36
N GLU A 49 0.63 1.49 -5.70
CA GLU A 49 1.06 2.72 -6.36
C GLU A 49 2.32 3.28 -5.70
N LEU A 50 3.10 4.02 -6.49
CA LEU A 50 4.19 4.84 -5.96
C LEU A 50 3.76 6.31 -5.89
N CYS A 51 3.94 6.91 -4.72
CA CYS A 51 3.58 8.30 -4.47
C CYS A 51 4.77 9.07 -3.87
N GLY A 52 4.81 10.39 -4.12
CA GLY A 52 5.79 11.27 -3.50
C GLY A 52 5.54 11.52 -2.00
N HIS A 53 4.37 11.17 -1.49
CA HIS A 53 3.94 11.44 -0.13
C HIS A 53 3.03 10.31 0.39
N PRO A 54 3.12 9.90 1.67
CA PRO A 54 2.43 8.72 2.21
C PRO A 54 0.92 8.88 2.45
N ARG A 55 0.30 9.96 2.00
CA ARG A 55 -1.10 10.26 2.32
C ARG A 55 -2.03 9.40 1.48
N ALA A 56 -3.18 9.04 2.06
CA ALA A 56 -4.26 8.30 1.40
C ALA A 56 -4.44 8.69 -0.07
N SER A 57 -4.11 7.76 -0.96
CA SER A 57 -4.21 7.95 -2.40
C SER A 57 -5.68 8.16 -2.76
N ASP A 58 -6.00 9.30 -3.39
CA ASP A 58 -7.34 9.57 -3.89
C ASP A 58 -7.65 8.58 -5.03
N PRO A 59 -8.63 7.67 -4.88
CA PRO A 59 -9.00 6.72 -5.94
C PRO A 59 -9.43 7.37 -7.25
N ALA A 60 -9.84 8.65 -7.23
CA ALA A 60 -10.23 9.38 -8.43
C ALA A 60 -9.05 10.07 -9.14
N GLN A 61 -7.86 10.08 -8.53
CA GLN A 61 -6.68 10.71 -9.10
C GLN A 61 -5.95 9.72 -10.00
N GLU A 62 -5.77 10.08 -11.28
CA GLU A 62 -4.89 9.34 -12.19
C GLU A 62 -3.51 9.15 -11.54
N PRO A 63 -2.86 7.98 -11.72
CA PRO A 63 -1.54 7.70 -11.18
C PRO A 63 -0.52 8.69 -11.75
N SER A 64 -0.40 9.83 -11.06
CA SER A 64 0.54 10.91 -11.31
C SER A 64 1.73 10.69 -10.37
N GLY A 65 2.32 9.52 -10.51
CA GLY A 65 3.35 9.01 -9.63
C GLY A 65 4.56 8.51 -10.41
N PRO A 66 5.75 8.51 -9.79
CA PRO A 66 6.96 7.91 -10.36
C PRO A 66 6.72 6.42 -10.67
N ALA A 67 7.21 5.93 -11.81
CA ALA A 67 7.03 4.53 -12.16
C ALA A 67 7.91 3.60 -11.32
N PHE A 68 7.52 2.35 -11.12
CA PHE A 68 8.39 1.33 -10.50
C PHE A 68 9.73 1.17 -11.23
N ALA A 69 9.75 1.44 -12.53
CA ALA A 69 10.96 1.44 -13.35
C ALA A 69 11.98 2.53 -12.97
N GLU A 70 11.58 3.53 -12.17
CA GLU A 70 12.47 4.59 -11.68
C GLU A 70 13.16 4.25 -10.35
N LEU A 71 12.73 3.17 -9.68
CA LEU A 71 13.41 2.66 -8.50
C LEU A 71 14.68 1.91 -8.90
N ASP A 72 15.67 1.85 -8.02
CA ASP A 72 16.82 1.01 -8.28
C ASP A 72 16.41 -0.48 -8.31
N PRO A 73 17.12 -1.33 -9.07
CA PRO A 73 16.71 -2.72 -9.28
C PRO A 73 16.64 -3.58 -8.00
N VAL A 74 17.42 -3.23 -6.97
CA VAL A 74 17.40 -3.95 -5.68
C VAL A 74 16.10 -3.64 -4.97
N THR A 75 15.75 -2.36 -4.84
CA THR A 75 14.49 -1.92 -4.22
C THR A 75 13.27 -2.50 -4.94
N VAL A 76 13.25 -2.53 -6.28
CA VAL A 76 12.14 -3.17 -7.02
C VAL A 76 12.01 -4.64 -6.67
N SER A 77 13.15 -5.35 -6.56
CA SER A 77 13.15 -6.79 -6.26
C SER A 77 12.65 -7.07 -4.84
N GLU A 78 13.04 -6.24 -3.86
CA GLU A 78 12.57 -6.34 -2.48
C GLU A 78 11.05 -6.10 -2.38
N VAL A 79 10.55 -5.03 -3.01
CA VAL A 79 9.10 -4.75 -3.04
C VAL A 79 8.32 -5.90 -3.69
N LEU A 80 8.81 -6.47 -4.80
CA LEU A 80 8.16 -7.61 -5.44
C LEU A 80 8.20 -8.88 -4.57
N ALA A 81 9.27 -9.10 -3.81
CA ALA A 81 9.37 -10.23 -2.89
C ALA A 81 8.35 -10.10 -1.76
N ASP A 82 8.24 -8.93 -1.14
CA ASP A 82 7.28 -8.66 -0.07
C ASP A 82 5.83 -8.81 -0.57
N LEU A 83 5.53 -8.26 -1.75
CA LEU A 83 4.21 -8.42 -2.38
C LEU A 83 3.90 -9.89 -2.71
N THR A 84 4.90 -10.68 -3.11
CA THR A 84 4.74 -12.11 -3.38
C THR A 84 4.45 -12.88 -2.10
N GLU A 85 5.11 -12.55 -0.99
CA GLU A 85 4.82 -13.15 0.32
C GLU A 85 3.39 -12.86 0.78
N LEU A 86 2.87 -11.67 0.48
CA LEU A 86 1.50 -11.29 0.84
C LEU A 86 0.42 -12.09 0.10
N VAL A 87 0.65 -12.49 -1.15
CA VAL A 87 -0.35 -13.22 -1.97
C VAL A 87 -0.25 -14.74 -1.88
N THR A 88 0.82 -15.26 -1.29
CA THR A 88 1.09 -16.71 -1.19
C THR A 88 0.75 -17.31 0.18
N ARG A 89 0.32 -16.48 1.14
CA ARG A 89 -0.12 -16.90 2.47
C ARG A 89 -1.63 -17.07 2.57
#